data_AF-A0A9P0IKM7-F1
#
_entry.id   AF-A0A9P0IKM7-F1
#
_cell.length_a   1.000
_cell.length_b   1.000
_cell.length_c   1.000
_cell.angle_alpha   90.00
_cell.angle_beta   90.00
_cell.angle_gamma   90.00
#
_symmetry.space_group_name_H-M   'P 1'
#
loop_
_entity.id
_entity.type
_entity.pdbx_description
1 polymer ?
#
loop_
_entity_poly.entity_id
_entity_poly.type
_entity_poly.pdbx_seq_one_letter_code
_entity_poly.pdbx_strand_id
1 'polypeptide(L)'
;MTNPYSRPTVQPHIEDLPTDCGLQWLGYSLCRSWIRCATAGKYLTTLTLFVFFQTASQRYFFSTLESRSYNIPKDITNWLWILSGFVHLTLSTYVGYRGGKRNKNSWIAFFGILQGIFAVLLALINASDHYSFQRPSALVLATLDTPLCDSIHGAHVKEPYVPFHLVKTSVLFLLQLSMSLGSTALLALGLGLLDESVTPTKIPACIGVVIGSSLLGLQTGLMVGKFAFHVSADFNLAGDIVWLIIGLILMVVSFIVALYPSRLVTSQASTLIRNSPIYRNNRYDFRSTLGRIFSNKLILSNIAAIACVYTVLINMLYEEPNYMESVFFVPKHTTDATDQNTIIIDYLRYPLAAVCVFLSGVLICITQPRATLLAAWNIGIICVVTILVFTSMFLRCSKIQVHNQITHKSDLNEFCNKDCNCPDNIPFEPVCSSNSHIVYYSPCHAGCRTQDLYSRQEYVGCACVQTESASKRACYDHNCHQMNVGYQSISVLILSLLGTCIVGTIVLLLRYNNADELNFIYSMVGDP
;
A
#
# COMPACT_ATOMS: atom_id res chain seq x y z
N MET A 1 -45.12 2.27 38.76
CA MET A 1 -44.66 1.71 37.47
C MET A 1 -43.49 2.56 36.97
N THR A 2 -42.28 2.21 37.36
CA THR A 2 -41.03 2.89 36.98
C THR A 2 -40.30 2.00 35.99
N ASN A 3 -40.02 2.54 34.80
CA ASN A 3 -39.39 1.84 33.70
C ASN A 3 -37.90 1.55 34.03
N PRO A 4 -37.46 0.28 34.12
CA PRO A 4 -36.09 -0.07 34.52
C PRO A 4 -35.02 0.21 33.43
N TYR A 5 -35.39 0.81 32.29
CA TYR A 5 -34.48 1.11 31.17
C TYR A 5 -34.18 2.60 30.96
N SER A 6 -34.61 3.50 31.85
CA SER A 6 -34.20 4.91 31.74
C SER A 6 -32.74 5.09 32.14
N ARG A 7 -31.84 5.29 31.16
CA ARG A 7 -30.48 5.80 31.43
C ARG A 7 -30.58 7.20 32.04
N PRO A 8 -29.90 7.49 33.16
CA PRO A 8 -29.84 8.84 33.68
C PRO A 8 -29.08 9.74 32.71
N THR A 9 -29.70 10.83 32.25
CA THR A 9 -29.04 11.92 31.55
C THR A 9 -28.29 12.76 32.58
N VAL A 10 -27.06 12.36 32.91
CA VAL A 10 -26.14 13.18 33.71
C VAL A 10 -25.47 14.16 32.75
N GLN A 11 -25.75 15.45 32.89
CA GLN A 11 -24.91 16.50 32.28
C GLN A 11 -23.60 16.56 33.09
N PRO A 12 -22.42 16.43 32.46
CA PRO A 12 -21.17 16.37 33.21
C PRO A 12 -20.78 17.76 33.76
N HIS A 13 -20.54 17.82 35.07
CA HIS A 13 -19.88 18.95 35.72
C HIS A 13 -18.40 19.00 35.32
N ILE A 14 -17.87 20.21 35.19
CA ILE A 14 -16.55 20.56 34.63
C ILE A 14 -15.37 20.00 35.46
N GLU A 15 -15.60 19.59 36.71
CA GLU A 15 -14.56 19.20 37.67
C GLU A 15 -14.15 17.72 37.60
N ASP A 16 -14.88 16.87 36.87
CA ASP A 16 -14.63 15.42 36.79
C ASP A 16 -13.85 14.98 35.53
N LEU A 17 -13.25 15.93 34.79
CA LEU A 17 -12.51 15.64 33.56
C LEU A 17 -11.13 15.05 33.92
N PRO A 18 -10.78 13.81 33.48
CA PRO A 18 -9.50 13.20 33.79
C PRO A 18 -8.35 14.07 33.27
N THR A 19 -7.43 14.42 34.17
CA THR A 19 -6.22 15.25 33.97
C THR A 19 -5.14 14.61 33.11
N ASP A 20 -5.35 13.40 32.59
CA ASP A 20 -4.36 12.62 31.85
C ASP A 20 -4.27 13.07 30.38
N CYS A 21 -3.54 14.17 30.18
CA CYS A 21 -3.20 14.73 28.88
C CYS A 21 -2.16 13.86 28.16
N GLY A 22 -2.24 13.75 26.83
CA GLY A 22 -1.39 12.85 26.06
C GLY A 22 0.07 13.28 25.85
N LEU A 23 0.36 14.58 26.03
CA LEU A 23 1.70 15.14 26.01
C LEU A 23 1.91 16.03 27.24
N GLN A 24 2.73 15.59 28.20
CA GLN A 24 3.29 16.44 29.25
C GLN A 24 4.71 16.80 28.83
N TRP A 25 4.93 18.02 28.36
CA TRP A 25 6.25 18.53 28.03
C TRP A 25 6.59 19.68 28.97
N LEU A 26 7.71 19.56 29.72
CA LEU A 26 8.17 20.54 30.72
C LEU A 26 7.11 21.02 31.73
N GLY A 27 6.21 20.14 32.17
CA GLY A 27 5.21 20.47 33.20
C GLY A 27 4.03 21.35 32.73
N TYR A 28 4.00 21.76 31.46
CA TYR A 28 2.87 22.47 30.88
C TYR A 28 1.96 21.52 30.09
N SER A 29 0.69 21.44 30.49
CA SER A 29 -0.34 20.72 29.73
C SER A 29 -0.85 21.61 28.60
N LEU A 30 -0.34 21.45 27.37
CA LEU A 30 -0.85 22.13 26.18
C LEU A 30 -2.33 21.83 25.86
N CYS A 31 -2.94 20.85 26.55
CA CYS A 31 -4.23 20.26 26.20
C CYS A 31 -5.47 20.84 26.89
N ARG A 32 -5.39 21.73 27.89
CA ARG A 32 -6.57 22.11 28.70
C ARG A 32 -7.72 22.72 27.87
N SER A 33 -7.39 23.46 26.81
CA SER A 33 -8.38 24.04 25.88
C SER A 33 -8.86 23.06 24.81
N TRP A 34 -8.05 22.04 24.45
CA TRP A 34 -8.33 21.10 23.36
C TRP A 34 -9.27 19.95 23.75
N ILE A 35 -9.43 19.67 25.05
CA ILE A 35 -10.35 18.64 25.53
C ILE A 35 -11.80 18.93 25.12
N ARG A 36 -12.19 20.23 25.02
CA ARG A 36 -13.52 20.64 24.53
C ARG A 36 -13.75 20.30 23.05
N CYS A 37 -12.68 20.11 22.28
CA CYS A 37 -12.72 19.77 20.86
C CYS A 37 -12.58 18.26 20.60
N ALA A 38 -12.31 17.43 21.60
CA ALA A 38 -12.03 15.99 21.44
C ALA A 38 -13.31 15.12 21.35
N THR A 39 -14.18 15.41 20.38
CA THR A 39 -15.35 14.56 20.05
C THR A 39 -14.95 13.35 19.20
N ALA A 40 -15.67 12.24 19.31
CA ALA A 40 -15.41 11.02 18.51
C ALA A 40 -15.43 11.27 16.98
N GLY A 41 -16.29 12.17 16.48
CA GLY A 41 -16.31 12.50 15.04
C GLY A 41 -15.06 13.25 14.55
N LYS A 42 -14.56 14.19 15.35
CA LYS A 42 -13.30 14.89 15.06
C LYS A 42 -12.10 13.94 15.14
N TYR A 43 -12.09 13.06 16.14
CA TYR A 43 -11.08 12.01 16.26
C TYR A 43 -11.08 11.08 15.03
N LEU A 44 -12.26 10.62 14.59
CA LEU A 44 -12.40 9.83 13.36
C LEU A 44 -11.81 10.57 12.15
N THR A 45 -12.10 11.86 12.00
CA THR A 45 -11.58 12.67 10.88
C THR A 45 -10.06 12.79 10.93
N THR A 46 -9.47 12.99 12.12
CA THR A 46 -8.01 13.03 12.28
C THR A 46 -7.39 11.65 11.98
N LEU A 47 -8.01 10.58 12.47
CA LEU A 47 -7.53 9.21 12.25
C LEU A 47 -7.56 8.84 10.77
N THR A 48 -8.62 9.19 10.05
CA THR A 48 -8.74 8.95 8.59
C THR A 48 -7.71 9.74 7.81
N LEU A 49 -7.44 10.98 8.20
CA LEU A 49 -6.40 11.80 7.56
C LEU A 49 -5.01 11.19 7.76
N PHE A 50 -4.72 10.71 8.96
CA PHE A 50 -3.46 10.03 9.24
C PHE A 50 -3.34 8.76 8.40
N VAL A 51 -4.33 7.87 8.44
CA VAL A 51 -4.32 6.59 7.70
C VAL A 51 -4.17 6.82 6.19
N PHE A 52 -4.82 7.85 5.66
CA PHE A 52 -4.66 8.24 4.25
C PHE A 52 -3.21 8.57 3.89
N PHE A 53 -2.55 9.47 4.64
CA PHE A 53 -1.15 9.81 4.36
C PHE A 53 -0.18 8.67 4.66
N GLN A 54 -0.48 7.86 5.67
CA GLN A 54 0.28 6.66 6.02
C GLN A 54 0.36 5.71 4.81
N THR A 55 -0.80 5.32 4.30
CA THR A 55 -0.91 4.38 3.18
C THR A 55 -0.45 4.98 1.86
N ALA A 56 -0.66 6.27 1.64
CA ALA A 56 -0.07 6.99 0.51
C ALA A 56 1.46 6.92 0.52
N SER A 57 2.08 7.17 1.67
CA SER A 57 3.54 7.07 1.82
C SER A 57 4.06 5.65 1.61
N GLN A 58 3.32 4.63 2.07
CA GLN A 58 3.67 3.22 1.87
C GLN A 58 3.56 2.79 0.40
N ARG A 59 2.53 3.22 -0.33
CA ARG A 59 2.45 2.91 -1.78
C ARG A 59 3.49 3.67 -2.59
N TYR A 60 3.79 4.93 -2.22
CA TYR A 60 4.86 5.69 -2.83
C TYR A 60 6.24 5.06 -2.57
N PHE A 61 6.47 4.50 -1.37
CA PHE A 61 7.67 3.71 -1.05
C PHE A 61 7.87 2.55 -2.01
N PHE A 62 6.84 1.74 -2.23
CA PHE A 62 6.94 0.61 -3.16
C PHE A 62 7.09 1.07 -4.61
N SER A 63 6.42 2.15 -5.02
CA SER A 63 6.63 2.74 -6.35
C SER A 63 8.08 3.21 -6.54
N THR A 64 8.70 3.72 -5.47
CA THR A 64 10.12 4.12 -5.45
C THR A 64 11.07 2.93 -5.55
N LEU A 65 10.75 1.83 -4.86
CA LEU A 65 11.53 0.59 -4.97
C LEU A 65 11.39 -0.11 -6.33
N GLU A 66 10.21 0.00 -6.95
CA GLU A 66 9.96 -0.45 -8.32
C GLU A 66 10.69 0.45 -9.34
N SER A 67 10.97 1.72 -9.01
CA SER A 67 11.70 2.63 -9.88
C SER A 67 13.21 2.33 -9.92
N ARG A 68 13.82 2.51 -11.10
CA ARG A 68 15.28 2.35 -11.29
C ARG A 68 16.11 3.49 -10.71
N SER A 69 15.47 4.60 -10.31
CA SER A 69 16.13 5.85 -9.90
C SER A 69 17.08 5.69 -8.71
N TYR A 70 16.90 4.64 -7.89
CA TYR A 70 17.68 4.44 -6.66
C TYR A 70 18.84 3.47 -6.81
N ASN A 71 18.99 2.80 -7.97
CA ASN A 71 20.02 1.78 -8.24
C ASN A 71 20.17 0.74 -7.11
N ILE A 72 19.05 0.29 -6.54
CA ILE A 72 19.03 -0.71 -5.46
C ILE A 72 19.01 -2.12 -6.08
N PRO A 73 19.88 -3.03 -5.62
CA PRO A 73 19.82 -4.44 -6.04
C PRO A 73 18.44 -5.06 -5.81
N LYS A 74 17.92 -5.82 -6.78
CA LYS A 74 16.60 -6.46 -6.73
C LYS A 74 16.41 -7.32 -5.47
N ASP A 75 17.46 -8.00 -5.02
CA ASP A 75 17.42 -8.82 -3.81
C ASP A 75 17.04 -8.01 -2.56
N ILE A 76 17.60 -6.81 -2.41
CA ILE A 76 17.31 -5.93 -1.26
C ILE A 76 15.87 -5.42 -1.34
N THR A 77 15.41 -5.02 -2.53
CA THR A 77 14.03 -4.60 -2.76
C THR A 77 13.03 -5.69 -2.35
N ASN A 78 13.30 -6.95 -2.71
CA ASN A 78 12.45 -8.09 -2.33
C ASN A 78 12.41 -8.27 -0.80
N TRP A 79 13.56 -8.17 -0.13
CA TRP A 79 13.61 -8.24 1.33
C TRP A 79 12.84 -7.09 2.02
N LEU A 80 12.90 -5.87 1.47
CA LEU A 80 12.14 -4.72 1.98
C LEU A 80 10.63 -4.92 1.84
N TRP A 81 10.20 -5.59 0.78
CA TRP A 81 8.78 -5.95 0.58
C TRP A 81 8.30 -6.91 1.66
N ILE A 82 9.05 -8.00 1.87
CA ILE A 82 8.74 -9.05 2.86
C ILE A 82 8.83 -8.54 4.31
N LEU A 83 9.70 -7.57 4.58
CA LEU A 83 9.95 -7.03 5.93
C LEU A 83 8.66 -6.57 6.63
N SER A 84 7.74 -5.93 5.89
CA SER A 84 6.48 -5.43 6.44
C SER A 84 5.66 -6.55 7.08
N GLY A 85 5.49 -7.67 6.37
CA GLY A 85 4.79 -8.86 6.86
C GLY A 85 5.46 -9.48 8.09
N PHE A 86 6.80 -9.51 8.13
CA PHE A 86 7.53 -10.02 9.31
C PHE A 86 7.31 -9.14 10.54
N VAL A 87 7.33 -7.81 10.37
CA VAL A 87 7.06 -6.84 11.44
C VAL A 87 5.62 -6.99 11.95
N HIS A 88 4.64 -7.11 11.05
CA HIS A 88 3.26 -7.34 11.43
C HIS A 88 3.06 -8.67 12.16
N LEU A 89 3.73 -9.74 11.75
CA LEU A 89 3.61 -11.04 12.42
C LEU A 89 4.19 -11.03 13.84
N THR A 90 5.33 -10.36 14.04
CA THR A 90 6.10 -10.46 15.29
C THR A 90 5.79 -9.36 16.30
N LEU A 91 5.61 -8.11 15.84
CA LEU A 91 5.53 -6.94 16.72
C LEU A 91 4.11 -6.39 16.91
N SER A 92 3.15 -6.75 16.05
CA SER A 92 1.78 -6.21 16.13
C SER A 92 1.10 -6.51 17.47
N THR A 93 1.15 -7.76 17.92
CA THR A 93 0.55 -8.20 19.18
C THR A 93 1.16 -7.50 20.39
N TYR A 94 2.48 -7.28 20.34
CA TYR A 94 3.21 -6.55 21.36
C TYR A 94 2.81 -5.07 21.42
N VAL A 95 2.73 -4.41 20.25
CA VAL A 95 2.29 -3.02 20.12
C VAL A 95 0.84 -2.87 20.60
N GLY A 96 -0.06 -3.78 20.21
CA GLY A 96 -1.46 -3.79 20.67
C GLY A 96 -1.59 -3.93 22.19
N TYR A 97 -0.85 -4.86 22.80
CA TYR A 97 -0.89 -5.07 24.25
C TYR A 97 -0.27 -3.90 25.04
N ARG A 98 0.94 -3.46 24.67
CA ARG A 98 1.66 -2.40 25.39
C ARG A 98 1.03 -1.03 25.15
N GLY A 99 0.58 -0.78 23.92
CA GLY A 99 -0.14 0.43 23.53
C GLY A 99 -1.50 0.54 24.20
N GLY A 100 -2.24 -0.57 24.35
CA GLY A 100 -3.53 -0.60 25.04
C GLY A 100 -3.46 -0.29 26.54
N LYS A 101 -2.33 -0.58 27.20
CA LYS A 101 -2.10 -0.26 28.62
C LYS A 101 -1.62 1.18 28.87
N ARG A 102 -1.07 1.85 27.85
CA ARG A 102 -0.59 3.23 27.92
C ARG A 102 -1.55 4.15 27.13
N ASN A 103 -1.16 5.41 26.95
CA ASN A 103 -1.92 6.31 26.08
C ASN A 103 -1.84 5.81 24.62
N LYS A 104 -2.97 5.28 24.11
CA LYS A 104 -3.14 4.76 22.75
C LYS A 104 -2.67 5.78 21.69
N ASN A 105 -3.06 7.05 21.82
CA ASN A 105 -2.74 8.11 20.86
C ASN A 105 -1.26 8.49 20.84
N SER A 106 -0.56 8.37 21.98
CA SER A 106 0.87 8.67 22.05
C SER A 106 1.71 7.66 21.27
N TRP A 107 1.32 6.38 21.25
CA TRP A 107 2.00 5.35 20.44
C TRP A 107 1.81 5.57 18.94
N ILE A 108 0.58 5.91 18.52
CA ILE A 108 0.27 6.24 17.13
C ILE A 108 1.12 7.43 16.68
N ALA A 109 1.13 8.50 17.47
CA ALA A 109 1.91 9.70 17.17
C ALA A 109 3.41 9.44 17.14
N PHE A 110 3.94 8.61 18.05
CA PHE A 110 5.36 8.27 18.09
C PHE A 110 5.83 7.62 16.79
N PHE A 111 5.14 6.58 16.32
CA PHE A 111 5.52 5.90 15.07
C PHE A 111 5.32 6.78 13.84
N GLY A 112 4.26 7.61 13.80
CA GLY A 112 4.04 8.55 12.71
C GLY A 112 5.09 9.66 12.62
N ILE A 113 5.52 10.22 13.76
CA ILE A 113 6.63 11.19 13.79
C ILE A 113 7.93 10.52 13.36
N LEU A 114 8.20 9.31 13.85
CA LEU A 114 9.40 8.56 13.49
C LEU A 114 9.48 8.29 11.98
N GLN A 115 8.36 7.90 11.36
CA GLN A 115 8.24 7.74 9.92
C GLN A 115 8.45 9.05 9.16
N GLY A 116 7.87 10.15 9.63
CA GLY A 116 8.09 11.47 9.03
C GLY A 116 9.56 11.89 9.07
N ILE A 117 10.27 11.63 10.17
CA ILE A 117 11.70 11.88 10.30
C ILE A 117 12.49 11.05 9.28
N PHE A 118 12.22 9.75 9.17
CA PHE A 118 12.92 8.89 8.20
C PHE A 118 12.63 9.26 6.75
N ALA A 119 11.41 9.72 6.43
CA ALA A 119 11.06 10.22 5.11
C ALA A 119 11.86 11.49 4.75
N VAL A 120 11.98 12.45 5.68
CA VAL A 120 12.80 13.65 5.49
C VAL A 120 14.29 13.30 5.38
N LEU A 121 14.79 12.38 6.20
CA LEU A 121 16.17 11.90 6.11
C LEU A 121 16.46 11.26 4.75
N LEU A 122 15.54 10.46 4.22
CA LEU A 122 15.67 9.87 2.88
C LEU A 122 15.76 10.95 1.80
N ALA A 123 14.88 11.97 1.85
CA ALA A 123 14.91 13.09 0.91
C ALA A 123 16.26 13.84 0.96
N LEU A 124 16.81 14.08 2.15
CA LEU A 124 18.10 14.75 2.32
C LEU A 124 19.27 13.91 1.79
N ILE A 125 19.26 12.60 2.01
CA ILE A 125 20.31 11.69 1.51
C ILE A 125 20.31 11.69 -0.02
N ASN A 126 19.16 11.54 -0.67
CA ASN A 126 19.09 11.54 -2.13
C ASN A 126 19.51 12.89 -2.73
N ALA A 127 19.09 14.01 -2.13
CA ALA A 127 19.52 15.33 -2.55
C ALA A 127 21.05 15.49 -2.46
N SER A 128 21.68 14.90 -1.43
CA SER A 128 23.14 14.90 -1.30
C SER A 128 23.83 14.02 -2.35
N ASP A 129 23.25 12.86 -2.68
CA ASP A 129 23.75 11.98 -3.74
C ASP A 129 23.71 12.69 -5.11
N HIS A 130 22.62 13.40 -5.42
CA HIS A 130 22.49 14.17 -6.66
C HIS A 130 23.54 15.27 -6.80
N TYR A 131 23.86 15.99 -5.73
CA TYR A 131 24.92 17.01 -5.75
C TYR A 131 26.31 16.40 -5.96
N SER A 132 26.56 15.20 -5.42
CA SER A 132 27.86 14.54 -5.52
C SER A 132 28.17 13.98 -6.92
N PHE A 133 27.13 13.63 -7.70
CA PHE A 133 27.26 12.97 -9.01
C PHE A 133 27.37 13.94 -10.20
N GLN A 134 27.24 15.26 -9.97
CA GLN A 134 27.27 16.30 -11.00
C GLN A 134 28.71 16.66 -11.46
N ARG A 135 29.63 15.68 -11.53
CA ARG A 135 30.91 15.83 -12.25
C ARG A 135 30.71 15.55 -13.75
N PRO A 136 31.42 16.24 -14.66
CA PRO A 136 31.01 16.40 -16.07
C PRO A 136 31.08 15.13 -16.94
N SER A 137 31.55 14.00 -16.41
CA SER A 137 31.73 12.76 -17.16
C SER A 137 30.50 11.86 -17.22
N ALA A 138 29.43 12.15 -16.46
CA ALA A 138 28.20 11.35 -16.43
C ALA A 138 27.04 11.93 -17.27
N LEU A 139 27.13 13.20 -17.69
CA LEU A 139 26.05 13.88 -18.43
C LEU A 139 25.83 13.30 -19.84
N VAL A 140 26.85 12.67 -20.44
CA VAL A 140 26.75 12.03 -21.74
C VAL A 140 26.18 10.60 -21.64
N LEU A 141 26.20 9.98 -20.46
CA LEU A 141 25.70 8.61 -20.25
C LEU A 141 24.24 8.58 -19.75
N ALA A 142 23.76 9.67 -19.17
CA ALA A 142 22.42 9.76 -18.57
C ALA A 142 21.29 10.09 -19.57
N THR A 143 21.61 10.32 -20.84
CA THR A 143 20.60 10.60 -21.88
C THR A 143 20.05 9.34 -22.58
N LEU A 144 20.53 8.14 -22.21
CA LEU A 144 20.01 6.86 -22.71
C LEU A 144 19.38 6.04 -21.58
N ASP A 145 18.22 6.49 -21.07
CA ASP A 145 17.42 5.70 -20.11
C ASP A 145 16.86 4.39 -20.73
N THR A 146 16.89 4.26 -22.06
CA THR A 146 16.65 3.00 -22.76
C THR A 146 17.94 2.57 -23.44
N PRO A 147 18.47 1.37 -23.17
CA PRO A 147 19.61 0.83 -23.90
C PRO A 147 19.20 0.66 -25.36
N LEU A 148 19.56 1.62 -26.19
CA LEU A 148 19.45 1.57 -27.63
C LEU A 148 20.67 0.80 -28.18
N CYS A 149 20.56 0.31 -29.40
CA CYS A 149 21.67 -0.31 -30.09
C CYS A 149 22.70 0.76 -30.48
N ASP A 150 23.84 0.78 -29.79
CA ASP A 150 25.00 1.59 -30.17
C ASP A 150 26.08 0.69 -30.76
N SER A 151 26.30 0.80 -32.07
CA SER A 151 27.32 0.04 -32.80
C SER A 151 28.70 0.71 -32.78
N ILE A 152 28.84 1.93 -32.24
CA ILE A 152 30.06 2.75 -32.39
C ILE A 152 30.91 2.76 -31.12
N HIS A 153 30.32 2.55 -29.94
CA HIS A 153 31.07 2.39 -28.70
C HIS A 153 30.78 1.02 -28.08
N GLY A 154 31.60 0.02 -28.46
CA GLY A 154 31.80 -1.21 -27.70
C GLY A 154 32.46 -0.97 -26.34
N ALA A 155 32.08 0.10 -25.64
CA ALA A 155 32.33 0.20 -24.22
C ALA A 155 31.44 -0.87 -23.59
N HIS A 156 32.05 -1.92 -23.07
CA HIS A 156 31.49 -2.59 -21.92
C HIS A 156 31.14 -1.51 -20.91
N VAL A 157 29.89 -1.06 -20.90
CA VAL A 157 29.29 -0.45 -19.73
C VAL A 157 29.21 -1.62 -18.76
N LYS A 158 30.35 -1.94 -18.14
CA LYS A 158 30.36 -2.63 -16.85
C LYS A 158 29.30 -1.89 -16.07
N GLU A 159 28.25 -2.60 -15.64
CA GLU A 159 27.27 -2.05 -14.71
C GLU A 159 28.07 -1.21 -13.71
N PRO A 160 27.81 0.10 -13.62
CA PRO A 160 28.58 0.95 -12.75
C PRO A 160 28.56 0.26 -11.39
N TYR A 161 29.73 -0.08 -10.85
CA TYR A 161 29.86 -0.66 -9.52
C TYR A 161 29.21 0.35 -8.58
N VAL A 162 27.93 0.12 -8.26
CA VAL A 162 27.17 1.01 -7.41
C VAL A 162 27.73 0.78 -6.03
N PRO A 163 28.44 1.74 -5.42
CA PRO A 163 28.91 1.57 -4.07
C PRO A 163 27.68 1.26 -3.23
N PHE A 164 27.71 0.18 -2.44
CA PHE A 164 26.62 -0.12 -1.53
C PHE A 164 26.48 1.05 -0.56
N HIS A 165 25.47 1.91 -0.78
CA HIS A 165 25.17 3.04 0.10
C HIS A 165 24.48 2.49 1.37
N LEU A 166 25.27 1.88 2.26
CA LEU A 166 24.83 1.29 3.52
C LEU A 166 23.87 2.21 4.28
N VAL A 167 24.15 3.53 4.29
CA VAL A 167 23.33 4.54 4.96
C VAL A 167 21.93 4.63 4.32
N LYS A 168 21.85 4.73 2.99
CA LYS A 168 20.60 4.83 2.24
C LYS A 168 19.74 3.57 2.43
N THR A 169 20.34 2.39 2.28
CA THR A 169 19.67 1.10 2.53
C THR A 169 19.18 0.98 3.97
N SER A 170 19.96 1.44 4.95
CA SER A 170 19.57 1.43 6.37
C SER A 170 18.37 2.35 6.63
N VAL A 171 18.35 3.54 6.02
CA VAL A 171 17.21 4.47 6.16
C VAL A 171 15.95 3.90 5.51
N LEU A 172 16.05 3.26 4.34
CA LEU A 172 14.92 2.58 3.71
C LEU A 172 14.35 1.46 4.58
N PHE A 173 15.22 0.67 5.22
CA PHE A 173 14.80 -0.37 6.18
C PHE A 173 14.07 0.22 7.39
N LEU A 174 14.64 1.27 8.00
CA LEU A 174 14.05 1.94 9.16
C LEU A 174 12.72 2.63 8.82
N LEU A 175 12.62 3.23 7.63
CA LEU A 175 11.39 3.81 7.11
C LEU A 175 10.31 2.73 6.96
N GLN A 176 10.62 1.60 6.31
CA GLN A 176 9.68 0.48 6.15
C GLN A 176 9.22 -0.11 7.49
N LEU A 177 10.13 -0.22 8.45
CA LEU A 177 9.83 -0.66 9.81
C LEU A 177 8.88 0.32 10.51
N SER A 178 9.15 1.63 10.42
CA SER A 178 8.29 2.66 11.00
C SER A 178 6.90 2.71 10.37
N MET A 179 6.79 2.53 9.04
CA MET A 179 5.51 2.45 8.33
C MET A 179 4.68 1.25 8.81
N SER A 180 5.31 0.10 8.98
CA SER A 180 4.67 -1.14 9.44
C SER A 180 4.21 -1.07 10.91
N LEU A 181 5.01 -0.46 11.78
CA LEU A 181 4.62 -0.22 13.18
C LEU A 181 3.57 0.88 13.32
N GLY A 182 3.61 1.89 12.44
CA GLY A 182 2.60 2.95 12.36
C GLY A 182 1.23 2.40 11.96
N SER A 183 1.15 1.59 10.89
CA SER A 183 -0.11 0.98 10.44
C SER A 183 -0.71 0.04 11.49
N THR A 184 0.11 -0.79 12.13
CA THR A 184 -0.36 -1.64 13.23
C THR A 184 -0.86 -0.84 14.43
N ALA A 185 -0.17 0.24 14.83
CA ALA A 185 -0.62 1.10 15.93
C ALA A 185 -1.95 1.80 15.59
N LEU A 186 -2.11 2.28 14.36
CA LEU A 186 -3.35 2.92 13.91
C LEU A 186 -4.54 1.97 13.92
N LEU A 187 -4.38 0.80 13.30
CA LEU A 187 -5.45 -0.19 13.22
C LEU A 187 -5.74 -0.78 14.60
N ALA A 188 -4.72 -1.15 15.38
CA ALA A 188 -4.88 -1.74 16.70
C ALA A 188 -5.44 -0.77 17.75
N LEU A 189 -4.78 0.37 17.90
CA LEU A 189 -5.03 1.31 19.00
C LEU A 189 -6.02 2.39 18.59
N GLY A 190 -5.97 2.86 17.35
CA GLY A 190 -6.85 3.90 16.83
C GLY A 190 -8.28 3.42 16.67
N LEU A 191 -8.50 2.30 15.97
CA LEU A 191 -9.84 1.69 15.88
C LEU A 191 -10.31 1.20 17.24
N GLY A 192 -9.42 0.65 18.08
CA GLY A 192 -9.77 0.25 19.44
C GLY A 192 -10.23 1.41 20.34
N LEU A 193 -9.63 2.60 20.20
CA LEU A 193 -10.12 3.80 20.92
C LEU A 193 -11.46 4.29 20.34
N LEU A 194 -11.62 4.21 19.02
CA LEU A 194 -12.85 4.61 18.35
C LEU A 194 -14.03 3.70 18.75
N ASP A 195 -13.80 2.38 18.79
CA ASP A 195 -14.75 1.35 19.20
C ASP A 195 -15.26 1.59 20.63
N GLU A 196 -14.36 1.91 21.56
CA GLU A 196 -14.70 2.23 22.95
C GLU A 196 -15.51 3.55 23.09
N SER A 197 -15.47 4.42 22.08
CA SER A 197 -16.03 5.78 22.14
C SER A 197 -17.35 5.96 21.39
N VAL A 198 -17.65 5.07 20.45
CA VAL A 198 -18.81 5.15 19.54
C VAL A 198 -19.83 4.08 19.90
N THR A 199 -21.11 4.34 19.64
CA THR A 199 -22.17 3.34 19.83
C THR A 199 -21.95 2.13 18.92
N PRO A 200 -22.15 0.88 19.39
CA PRO A 200 -21.85 -0.34 18.64
C PRO A 200 -22.54 -0.45 17.28
N THR A 201 -23.67 0.24 17.11
CA THR A 201 -24.41 0.32 15.85
C THR A 201 -23.67 1.10 14.75
N LYS A 202 -22.89 2.12 15.13
CA LYS A 202 -22.18 3.04 14.22
C LYS A 202 -20.75 2.63 13.90
N ILE A 203 -20.17 1.71 14.69
CA ILE A 203 -18.79 1.23 14.54
C ILE A 203 -18.51 0.64 13.14
N PRO A 204 -19.41 -0.15 12.51
CA PRO A 204 -19.18 -0.66 11.16
C PRO A 204 -18.98 0.43 10.11
N ALA A 205 -19.73 1.53 10.20
CA ALA A 205 -19.58 2.67 9.30
C ALA A 205 -18.24 3.38 9.55
N CYS A 206 -17.82 3.53 10.80
CA CYS A 206 -16.53 4.09 11.15
C CYS A 206 -15.34 3.26 10.59
N ILE A 207 -15.40 1.93 10.72
CA ILE A 207 -14.39 1.02 10.15
C ILE A 207 -14.36 1.16 8.62
N GLY A 208 -15.53 1.19 7.97
CA GLY A 208 -15.63 1.40 6.52
C GLY A 208 -15.03 2.73 6.07
N VAL A 209 -15.20 3.81 6.84
CA VAL A 209 -14.58 5.11 6.54
C VAL A 209 -13.06 5.06 6.67
N VAL A 210 -12.53 4.42 7.72
CA VAL A 210 -11.07 4.30 7.93
C VAL A 210 -10.41 3.45 6.83
N ILE A 211 -10.93 2.25 6.56
CA ILE A 211 -10.37 1.37 5.53
C ILE A 211 -10.61 1.95 4.12
N GLY A 212 -11.75 2.59 3.88
CA GLY A 212 -11.99 3.30 2.62
C GLY A 212 -10.97 4.41 2.39
N SER A 213 -10.63 5.18 3.44
CA SER A 213 -9.58 6.21 3.37
C SER A 213 -8.18 5.64 3.15
N SER A 214 -7.88 4.44 3.66
CA SER A 214 -6.60 3.77 3.44
C SER A 214 -6.43 3.36 1.97
N LEU A 215 -7.49 2.84 1.35
CA LEU A 215 -7.50 2.52 -0.08
C LEU A 215 -7.32 3.78 -0.96
N LEU A 216 -7.97 4.88 -0.61
CA LEU A 216 -7.75 6.16 -1.31
C LEU A 216 -6.31 6.67 -1.11
N GLY A 217 -5.72 6.45 0.06
CA GLY A 217 -4.30 6.72 0.31
C GLY A 217 -3.41 5.94 -0.65
N LEU A 218 -3.61 4.62 -0.78
CA LEU A 218 -2.89 3.78 -1.76
C LEU A 218 -3.01 4.33 -3.19
N GLN A 219 -4.21 4.76 -3.61
CA GLN A 219 -4.41 5.38 -4.93
C GLN A 219 -3.54 6.62 -5.11
N THR A 220 -3.55 7.52 -4.12
CA THR A 220 -2.77 8.75 -4.21
C THR A 220 -1.28 8.49 -4.22
N GLY A 221 -0.78 7.53 -3.43
CA GLY A 221 0.63 7.14 -3.44
C GLY A 221 1.08 6.57 -4.79
N LEU A 222 0.24 5.76 -5.44
CA LEU A 222 0.50 5.25 -6.80
C LEU A 222 0.59 6.38 -7.83
N MET A 223 -0.38 7.29 -7.82
CA MET A 223 -0.45 8.40 -8.77
C MET A 223 0.69 9.40 -8.58
N VAL A 224 1.02 9.72 -7.33
CA VAL A 224 2.18 10.56 -7.00
C VAL A 224 3.48 9.87 -7.43
N GLY A 225 3.58 8.55 -7.27
CA GLY A 225 4.69 7.75 -7.80
C GLY A 225 4.89 7.94 -9.29
N LYS A 226 3.87 7.61 -10.10
CA LYS A 226 3.91 7.74 -11.56
C LYS A 226 4.23 9.16 -12.01
N PHE A 227 3.59 10.16 -11.39
CA PHE A 227 3.85 11.57 -11.70
C PHE A 227 5.28 11.98 -11.35
N ALA A 228 5.78 11.60 -10.17
CA ALA A 228 7.13 11.93 -9.75
C ALA A 228 8.17 11.34 -10.72
N PHE A 229 8.01 10.10 -11.16
CA PHE A 229 8.96 9.49 -12.11
C PHE A 229 8.87 10.08 -13.52
N HIS A 230 7.67 10.40 -14.01
CA HIS A 230 7.52 11.09 -15.28
C HIS A 230 8.23 12.45 -15.26
N VAL A 231 8.08 13.23 -14.18
CA VAL A 231 8.75 14.53 -14.04
C VAL A 231 10.24 14.37 -13.75
N SER A 232 10.65 13.33 -13.01
CA SER A 232 12.06 13.07 -12.70
C SER A 232 12.92 12.84 -13.94
N ALA A 233 12.33 12.35 -15.05
CA ALA A 233 13.01 12.26 -16.33
C ALA A 233 13.51 13.62 -16.85
N ASP A 234 12.82 14.71 -16.50
CA ASP A 234 13.21 16.07 -16.88
C ASP A 234 13.87 16.83 -15.69
N PHE A 235 13.51 16.50 -14.44
CA PHE A 235 13.97 17.17 -13.22
C PHE A 235 14.35 16.16 -12.12
N ASN A 236 15.64 15.84 -12.01
CA ASN A 236 16.19 14.82 -11.11
C ASN A 236 15.77 14.91 -9.62
N LEU A 237 15.29 16.05 -9.10
CA LEU A 237 14.89 16.23 -7.69
C LEU A 237 13.40 16.02 -7.40
N ALA A 238 12.55 15.73 -8.40
CA ALA A 238 11.10 15.70 -8.22
C ALA A 238 10.65 14.66 -7.16
N GLY A 239 11.22 13.45 -7.20
CA GLY A 239 10.90 12.38 -6.24
C GLY A 239 11.31 12.68 -4.80
N ASP A 240 12.38 13.46 -4.60
CA ASP A 240 12.89 13.82 -3.26
C ASP A 240 12.02 14.88 -2.58
N ILE A 241 11.52 15.84 -3.36
CA ILE A 241 10.59 16.86 -2.89
C ILE A 241 9.31 16.20 -2.35
N VAL A 242 8.83 15.15 -3.02
CA VAL A 242 7.65 14.39 -2.57
C VAL A 242 7.88 13.76 -1.20
N TRP A 243 9.03 13.11 -0.97
CA TRP A 243 9.37 12.53 0.34
C TRP A 243 9.42 13.57 1.45
N LEU A 244 9.97 14.74 1.17
CA LEU A 244 10.00 15.87 2.11
C LEU A 244 8.58 16.34 2.46
N ILE A 245 7.71 16.52 1.47
CA ILE A 245 6.32 16.96 1.67
C ILE A 245 5.54 15.93 2.49
N ILE A 246 5.59 14.65 2.10
CA ILE A 246 4.90 13.56 2.81
C ILE A 246 5.39 13.46 4.25
N GLY A 247 6.71 13.55 4.48
CA GLY A 247 7.30 13.48 5.82
C GLY A 247 6.83 14.61 6.74
N LEU A 248 6.80 15.85 6.23
CA LEU A 248 6.32 17.01 7.00
C LEU A 248 4.82 16.90 7.32
N ILE A 249 3.99 16.49 6.37
CA ILE A 249 2.55 16.29 6.58
C ILE A 249 2.32 15.23 7.66
N LEU A 250 3.01 14.08 7.57
CA LEU A 250 2.89 13.02 8.58
C LEU A 250 3.30 13.48 9.97
N MET A 251 4.37 14.27 10.11
CA MET A 251 4.75 14.84 11.40
C MET A 251 3.66 15.74 11.98
N VAL A 252 3.07 16.62 11.16
CA VAL A 252 1.99 17.52 11.59
C VAL A 252 0.75 16.74 12.01
N VAL A 253 0.29 15.79 11.19
CA VAL A 253 -0.90 14.98 11.50
C VAL A 253 -0.66 14.10 12.74
N SER A 254 0.55 13.55 12.89
CA SER A 254 0.94 12.77 14.08
C SER A 254 0.95 13.62 15.35
N PHE A 255 1.43 14.86 15.25
CA PHE A 255 1.39 15.80 16.36
C PHE A 255 -0.05 16.13 16.78
N ILE A 256 -0.95 16.33 15.82
CA ILE A 256 -2.39 16.53 16.07
C ILE A 256 -2.99 15.31 16.79
N VAL A 257 -2.65 14.08 16.38
CA VAL A 257 -3.09 12.85 17.07
C VAL A 257 -2.58 12.81 18.52
N ALA A 258 -1.34 13.23 18.77
CA ALA A 258 -0.75 13.25 20.11
C ALA A 258 -1.49 14.15 21.11
N LEU A 259 -2.14 15.21 20.60
CA LEU A 259 -2.91 16.16 21.41
C LEU A 259 -4.26 15.60 21.88
N TYR A 260 -4.75 14.50 21.31
CA TYR A 260 -5.99 13.89 21.79
C TYR A 260 -5.80 13.22 23.16
N PRO A 261 -6.78 13.37 24.07
CA PRO A 261 -6.72 12.72 25.37
C PRO A 261 -6.71 11.19 25.23
N SER A 262 -6.17 10.51 26.24
CA SER A 262 -6.12 9.04 26.29
C SER A 262 -7.50 8.38 26.25
N ARG A 263 -8.57 9.15 26.54
CA ARG A 263 -9.97 8.72 26.54
C ARG A 263 -10.86 9.84 26.01
N LEU A 264 -11.80 9.50 25.14
CA LEU A 264 -12.76 10.45 24.58
C LEU A 264 -13.94 10.68 25.54
N VAL A 265 -14.43 11.91 25.63
CA VAL A 265 -15.40 12.37 26.65
C VAL A 265 -16.72 11.59 26.63
N THR A 266 -17.10 11.01 25.49
CA THR A 266 -18.34 10.23 25.33
C THR A 266 -18.34 8.89 26.10
N SER A 267 -17.21 8.45 26.66
CA SER A 267 -17.05 7.12 27.29
C SER A 267 -17.37 7.06 28.80
N GLN A 268 -18.13 8.01 29.37
CA GLN A 268 -18.43 8.04 30.82
C GLN A 268 -19.24 6.84 31.34
N ALA A 269 -19.94 6.10 30.47
CA ALA A 269 -20.62 4.86 30.87
C ALA A 269 -19.67 3.66 31.00
N SER A 270 -18.59 3.61 30.21
CA SER A 270 -17.60 2.52 30.27
C SER A 270 -16.60 2.68 31.42
N THR A 271 -16.38 3.90 31.90
CA THR A 271 -15.54 4.19 33.08
C THR A 271 -16.15 3.67 34.37
N LEU A 272 -17.46 3.76 34.54
CA LEU A 272 -18.16 3.23 35.72
C LEU A 272 -18.08 1.69 35.80
N ILE A 273 -18.12 1.01 34.65
CA ILE A 273 -18.05 -0.46 34.58
C ILE A 273 -16.59 -0.95 34.78
N ARG A 274 -15.60 -0.28 34.18
CA ARG A 274 -14.18 -0.66 34.28
C ARG A 274 -13.55 -0.30 35.64
N ASN A 275 -14.05 0.73 36.33
CA ASN A 275 -13.60 1.08 37.68
C ASN A 275 -14.25 0.22 38.78
N SER A 276 -15.11 -0.74 38.41
CA SER A 276 -15.63 -1.71 39.37
C SER A 276 -14.47 -2.55 39.96
N PRO A 277 -14.52 -2.90 41.25
CA PRO A 277 -13.48 -3.69 41.92
C PRO A 277 -13.27 -5.07 41.28
N ILE A 278 -14.30 -5.59 40.60
CA ILE A 278 -14.28 -6.85 39.83
C ILE A 278 -13.29 -6.77 38.66
N TYR A 279 -13.20 -5.62 37.97
CA TYR A 279 -12.33 -5.44 36.81
C TYR A 279 -10.91 -5.00 37.20
N ARG A 280 -10.75 -4.24 38.29
CA ARG A 280 -9.45 -3.74 38.79
C ARG A 280 -8.50 -4.86 39.26
N ASN A 281 -9.06 -5.97 39.77
CA ASN A 281 -8.28 -7.14 40.21
C ASN A 281 -7.91 -8.10 39.07
N ASN A 282 -8.51 -7.94 37.89
CA ASN A 282 -8.32 -8.87 36.77
C ASN A 282 -7.37 -8.26 35.72
N ARG A 283 -6.13 -7.95 36.13
CA ARG A 283 -5.08 -7.60 35.15
C ARG A 283 -4.66 -8.86 34.43
N TYR A 284 -5.22 -9.10 33.26
CA TYR A 284 -4.79 -10.22 32.44
C TYR A 284 -3.33 -10.03 31.99
N ASP A 285 -2.52 -11.06 32.25
CA ASP A 285 -1.17 -11.15 31.71
C ASP A 285 -1.20 -11.43 30.21
N PHE A 286 -0.23 -10.90 29.47
CA PHE A 286 -0.11 -11.04 28.02
C PHE A 286 -0.24 -12.50 27.58
N ARG A 287 0.52 -13.39 28.23
CA ARG A 287 0.54 -14.83 27.93
C ARG A 287 -0.80 -15.52 28.20
N SER A 288 -1.51 -15.10 29.26
CA SER A 288 -2.83 -15.65 29.60
C SER A 288 -3.89 -15.24 28.57
N THR A 289 -3.86 -13.96 28.16
CA THR A 289 -4.73 -13.43 27.10
C THR A 289 -4.48 -14.14 25.77
N LEU A 290 -3.20 -14.32 25.41
CA LEU A 290 -2.79 -15.02 24.19
C LEU A 290 -3.28 -16.49 24.20
N GLY A 291 -3.11 -17.20 25.31
CA GLY A 291 -3.55 -18.58 25.47
C GLY A 291 -5.07 -18.76 25.33
N ARG A 292 -5.86 -17.78 25.79
CA ARG A 292 -7.33 -17.80 25.63
C ARG A 292 -7.77 -17.63 24.18
N ILE A 293 -7.13 -16.73 23.44
CA ILE A 293 -7.43 -16.48 22.02
C ILE A 293 -7.12 -17.72 21.18
N PHE A 294 -5.93 -18.31 21.38
CA PHE A 294 -5.54 -19.54 20.67
C PHE A 294 -6.32 -20.79 21.10
N SER A 295 -6.91 -20.81 22.30
CA SER A 295 -7.77 -21.94 22.73
C SER A 295 -9.16 -21.89 22.11
N ASN A 296 -9.61 -20.72 21.65
CA ASN A 296 -10.95 -20.58 21.10
C ASN A 296 -11.00 -21.00 19.63
N LYS A 297 -11.55 -22.19 19.38
CA LYS A 297 -11.67 -22.79 18.05
C LYS A 297 -12.39 -21.89 17.04
N LEU A 298 -13.39 -21.12 17.48
CA LEU A 298 -14.15 -20.23 16.61
C LEU A 298 -13.31 -19.04 16.18
N ILE A 299 -12.60 -18.41 17.11
CA ILE A 299 -11.69 -17.30 16.81
C ILE A 299 -10.56 -17.77 15.90
N LEU A 300 -9.97 -18.93 16.20
CA LEU A 300 -8.92 -19.51 15.37
C LEU A 300 -9.39 -19.80 13.95
N SER A 301 -10.61 -20.34 13.80
CA SER A 301 -11.21 -20.58 12.48
C SER A 301 -11.45 -19.29 11.71
N ASN A 302 -11.88 -18.22 12.38
CA ASN A 302 -12.11 -16.93 11.72
C ASN A 302 -10.80 -16.23 11.34
N ILE A 303 -9.78 -16.29 12.21
CA ILE A 303 -8.42 -15.82 11.89
C ILE A 303 -7.84 -16.59 10.69
N ALA A 304 -7.99 -17.92 10.66
CA ALA A 304 -7.55 -18.73 9.53
C ALA A 304 -8.25 -18.33 8.24
N ALA A 305 -9.57 -18.08 8.27
CA ALA A 305 -10.32 -17.61 7.11
C ALA A 305 -9.82 -16.24 6.61
N ILE A 306 -9.57 -15.29 7.52
CA ILE A 306 -8.98 -13.98 7.19
C ILE A 306 -7.61 -14.15 6.56
N ALA A 307 -6.74 -14.96 7.17
CA ALA A 307 -5.40 -15.22 6.67
C ALA A 307 -5.44 -15.80 5.24
N CYS A 308 -6.34 -16.75 4.96
CA CYS A 308 -6.52 -17.28 3.61
C CYS A 308 -6.96 -16.19 2.61
N VAL A 309 -7.93 -15.36 2.97
CA VAL A 309 -8.41 -14.27 2.09
C VAL A 309 -7.30 -13.25 1.80
N TYR A 310 -6.57 -12.82 2.83
CA TYR A 310 -5.43 -11.91 2.68
C TYR A 310 -4.29 -12.55 1.88
N THR A 311 -4.04 -13.85 2.05
CA THR A 311 -3.01 -14.57 1.28
C THR A 311 -3.34 -14.54 -0.21
N VAL A 312 -4.60 -14.79 -0.58
CA VAL A 312 -5.03 -14.67 -1.99
C VAL A 312 -4.85 -13.24 -2.50
N LEU A 313 -5.27 -12.24 -1.71
CA LEU A 313 -5.16 -10.84 -2.08
C LEU A 313 -3.71 -10.39 -2.31
N ILE A 314 -2.82 -10.65 -1.35
CA ILE A 314 -1.40 -10.24 -1.42
C ILE A 314 -0.69 -10.94 -2.58
N ASN A 315 -0.89 -12.26 -2.75
CA ASN A 315 -0.27 -12.99 -3.87
C ASN A 315 -0.78 -12.51 -5.22
N MET A 316 -2.09 -12.23 -5.35
CA MET A 316 -2.64 -11.65 -6.57
C MET A 316 -2.00 -10.29 -6.88
N LEU A 317 -1.90 -9.39 -5.91
CA LEU A 317 -1.30 -8.06 -6.12
C LEU A 317 0.20 -8.13 -6.44
N TYR A 318 0.93 -9.09 -5.86
CA TYR A 318 2.36 -9.27 -6.08
C TYR A 318 2.69 -9.86 -7.45
N GLU A 319 1.95 -10.89 -7.87
CA GLU A 319 2.19 -11.60 -9.13
C GLU A 319 1.52 -10.94 -10.34
N GLU A 320 0.60 -10.00 -10.13
CA GLU A 320 -0.11 -9.31 -11.23
C GLU A 320 0.85 -8.64 -12.24
N PRO A 321 1.89 -7.89 -11.84
CA PRO A 321 2.86 -7.35 -12.79
C PRO A 321 3.60 -8.43 -13.61
N ASN A 322 3.96 -9.57 -12.99
CA ASN A 322 4.58 -10.70 -13.69
C ASN A 322 3.61 -11.36 -14.67
N TYR A 323 2.34 -11.48 -14.28
CA TYR A 323 1.29 -12.02 -15.11
C TYR A 323 1.03 -11.11 -16.33
N MET A 324 0.92 -9.80 -16.12
CA MET A 324 0.73 -8.83 -17.20
C MET A 324 1.92 -8.79 -18.17
N GLU A 325 3.14 -8.90 -17.67
CA GLU A 325 4.35 -8.99 -18.50
C GLU A 325 4.34 -10.24 -19.39
N SER A 326 4.05 -11.40 -18.80
CA SER A 326 4.15 -12.68 -19.52
C SER A 326 2.96 -12.99 -20.43
N VAL A 327 1.74 -12.55 -20.09
CA VAL A 327 0.51 -12.90 -20.81
C VAL A 327 0.05 -11.79 -21.77
N PHE A 328 0.25 -10.53 -21.37
CA PHE A 328 -0.19 -9.35 -22.14
C PHE A 328 0.97 -8.54 -22.73
N PHE A 329 2.23 -8.94 -22.47
CA PHE A 329 3.43 -8.25 -22.94
C PHE A 329 3.45 -6.77 -22.52
N VAL A 330 2.97 -6.49 -21.31
CA VAL A 330 2.97 -5.14 -20.73
C VAL A 330 4.19 -5.01 -19.82
N PRO A 331 5.05 -3.98 -19.99
CA PRO A 331 6.21 -3.81 -19.12
C PRO A 331 5.79 -3.57 -17.67
N LYS A 332 6.55 -4.12 -16.72
CA LYS A 332 6.30 -3.93 -15.27
C LYS A 332 6.43 -2.49 -14.82
N HIS A 333 7.35 -1.75 -15.44
CA HIS A 333 7.74 -0.42 -15.03
C HIS A 333 7.22 0.61 -16.04
N THR A 334 5.96 1.00 -15.91
CA THR A 334 5.38 2.08 -16.71
C THR A 334 5.49 3.39 -15.93
N THR A 335 6.46 4.22 -16.31
CA THR A 335 6.62 5.59 -15.78
C THR A 335 5.59 6.55 -16.39
N ASP A 336 4.99 6.18 -17.51
CA ASP A 336 3.98 6.98 -18.20
C ASP A 336 2.62 6.82 -17.49
N ALA A 337 2.19 7.88 -16.78
CA ALA A 337 0.88 7.93 -16.11
C ALA A 337 -0.30 7.80 -17.09
N THR A 338 -0.07 8.01 -18.39
CA THR A 338 -1.06 7.91 -19.46
C THR A 338 -1.00 6.60 -20.21
N ASP A 339 -0.24 5.60 -19.72
CA ASP A 339 -0.18 4.31 -20.38
C ASP A 339 -1.57 3.65 -20.40
N GLN A 340 -2.08 3.47 -21.61
CA GLN A 340 -3.40 2.88 -21.86
C GLN A 340 -3.42 1.40 -21.45
N ASN A 341 -2.27 0.77 -21.31
CA ASN A 341 -2.12 -0.66 -21.05
C ASN A 341 -2.52 -1.07 -19.64
N THR A 342 -2.48 -0.15 -18.67
CA THR A 342 -2.77 -0.41 -17.24
C THR A 342 -3.79 0.57 -16.65
N ILE A 343 -4.42 1.40 -17.48
CA ILE A 343 -5.22 2.55 -17.04
C ILE A 343 -6.37 2.19 -16.10
N ILE A 344 -7.05 1.05 -16.30
CA ILE A 344 -8.20 0.66 -15.47
C ILE A 344 -7.71 0.28 -14.07
N ILE A 345 -6.65 -0.53 -14.03
CA ILE A 345 -6.01 -0.99 -12.80
C ILE A 345 -5.37 0.17 -12.03
N ASP A 346 -4.77 1.13 -12.74
CA ASP A 346 -4.11 2.28 -12.13
C ASP A 346 -5.10 3.30 -11.55
N TYR A 347 -6.20 3.58 -12.25
CA TYR A 347 -7.12 4.66 -11.86
C TYR A 347 -8.37 4.19 -11.12
N LEU A 348 -8.89 2.99 -11.41
CA LEU A 348 -10.21 2.57 -10.92
C LEU A 348 -10.13 1.60 -9.74
N ARG A 349 -9.05 0.83 -9.62
CA ARG A 349 -8.92 -0.27 -8.64
C ARG A 349 -9.18 0.14 -7.20
N TYR A 350 -8.37 1.04 -6.67
CA TYR A 350 -8.49 1.46 -5.27
C TYR A 350 -9.71 2.36 -5.02
N PRO A 351 -10.08 3.33 -5.90
CA PRO A 351 -11.28 4.13 -5.70
C PRO A 351 -12.57 3.31 -5.67
N LEU A 352 -12.73 2.35 -6.58
CA LEU A 352 -13.92 1.49 -6.58
C LEU A 352 -13.98 0.62 -5.33
N ALA A 353 -12.85 0.03 -4.92
CA ALA A 353 -12.77 -0.73 -3.68
C ALA A 353 -13.10 0.14 -2.44
N ALA A 354 -12.62 1.38 -2.39
CA ALA A 354 -12.91 2.32 -1.31
C ALA A 354 -14.41 2.64 -1.20
N VAL A 355 -15.08 2.87 -2.33
CA VAL A 355 -16.54 3.09 -2.38
C VAL A 355 -17.29 1.86 -1.88
N CYS A 356 -16.91 0.66 -2.33
CA CYS A 356 -17.53 -0.60 -1.90
C CYS A 356 -17.36 -0.86 -0.40
N VAL A 357 -16.17 -0.59 0.16
CA VAL A 357 -15.89 -0.69 1.61
C VAL A 357 -16.70 0.32 2.42
N PHE A 358 -16.79 1.56 1.95
CA PHE A 358 -17.58 2.59 2.62
C PHE A 358 -19.07 2.23 2.63
N LEU A 359 -19.61 1.84 1.48
CA LEU A 359 -21.01 1.44 1.34
C LEU A 359 -21.33 0.19 2.17
N SER A 360 -20.43 -0.80 2.24
CA SER A 360 -20.64 -2.00 3.06
C SER A 360 -20.68 -1.66 4.55
N GLY A 361 -19.80 -0.77 5.03
CA GLY A 361 -19.81 -0.31 6.42
C GLY A 361 -21.10 0.43 6.80
N VAL A 362 -21.58 1.32 5.93
CA VAL A 362 -22.85 2.04 6.12
C VAL A 362 -24.04 1.07 6.06
N LEU A 363 -24.06 0.13 5.12
CA LEU A 363 -25.13 -0.86 4.99
C LEU A 363 -25.22 -1.74 6.24
N ILE A 364 -24.09 -2.23 6.76
CA ILE A 364 -24.04 -3.04 7.99
C ILE A 364 -24.50 -2.21 9.21
N CYS A 365 -24.14 -0.93 9.28
CA CYS A 365 -24.58 0.00 10.33
C CYS A 365 -26.11 0.18 10.34
N ILE A 366 -26.72 0.35 9.17
CA ILE A 366 -28.16 0.60 9.04
C ILE A 366 -28.96 -0.70 9.23
N THR A 367 -28.59 -1.77 8.54
CA THR A 367 -29.40 -3.00 8.48
C THR A 367 -29.22 -3.91 9.70
N GLN A 368 -28.10 -3.76 10.44
CA GLN A 368 -27.76 -4.58 11.60
C GLN A 368 -28.01 -6.08 11.38
N PRO A 369 -27.36 -6.70 10.37
CA PRO A 369 -27.65 -8.07 10.00
C PRO A 369 -27.24 -9.04 11.11
N ARG A 370 -27.92 -10.20 11.14
CA ARG A 370 -27.53 -11.33 11.99
C ARG A 370 -26.15 -11.84 11.55
N ALA A 371 -25.35 -12.35 12.49
CA ALA A 371 -24.00 -12.83 12.23
C ALA A 371 -23.97 -13.96 11.16
N THR A 372 -24.99 -14.82 11.14
CA THR A 372 -25.12 -15.89 10.14
C THR A 372 -25.36 -15.38 8.73
N LEU A 373 -26.17 -14.32 8.57
CA LEU A 373 -26.40 -13.68 7.27
C LEU A 373 -25.13 -13.02 6.75
N LEU A 374 -24.37 -12.36 7.63
CA LEU A 374 -23.11 -11.73 7.28
C LEU A 374 -22.03 -12.76 6.88
N ALA A 375 -21.95 -13.88 7.60
CA ALA A 375 -21.07 -14.99 7.23
C ALA A 375 -21.46 -15.62 5.89
N ALA A 376 -22.76 -15.83 5.64
CA ALA A 376 -23.25 -16.34 4.36
C ALA A 376 -22.92 -15.39 3.19
N TRP A 377 -23.05 -14.07 3.40
CA TRP A 377 -22.63 -13.06 2.43
C TRP A 377 -21.13 -13.17 2.10
N ASN A 378 -20.28 -13.22 3.13
CA ASN A 378 -18.83 -13.35 2.94
C ASN A 378 -18.46 -14.62 2.15
N ILE A 379 -19.09 -15.76 2.48
CA ILE A 379 -18.87 -17.03 1.77
C ILE A 379 -19.30 -16.90 0.30
N GLY A 380 -20.48 -16.32 0.05
CA GLY A 380 -20.98 -16.11 -1.31
C GLY A 380 -20.04 -15.26 -2.15
N ILE A 381 -19.52 -14.17 -1.59
CA ILE A 381 -18.55 -13.30 -2.27
C ILE A 381 -17.24 -14.04 -2.56
N ILE A 382 -16.73 -14.84 -1.60
CA ILE A 382 -15.51 -15.64 -1.82
C ILE A 382 -15.72 -16.62 -2.98
N CYS A 383 -16.87 -17.30 -3.05
CA CYS A 383 -17.18 -18.18 -4.19
C CYS A 383 -17.20 -17.43 -5.52
N VAL A 384 -17.80 -16.23 -5.58
CA VAL A 384 -17.81 -15.38 -6.78
C VAL A 384 -16.39 -14.97 -7.17
N VAL A 385 -15.57 -14.53 -6.20
CA VAL A 385 -14.17 -14.16 -6.43
C VAL A 385 -13.38 -15.34 -6.97
N THR A 386 -13.57 -16.55 -6.43
CA THR A 386 -12.91 -17.76 -6.95
C THR A 386 -13.27 -18.00 -8.42
N ILE A 387 -14.55 -17.89 -8.80
CA ILE A 387 -14.98 -18.01 -10.20
C ILE A 387 -14.31 -16.96 -11.08
N LEU A 388 -14.23 -15.71 -10.62
CA LEU A 388 -13.58 -14.62 -11.36
C LEU A 388 -12.08 -14.87 -11.57
N VAL A 389 -11.36 -15.35 -10.55
CA VAL A 389 -9.94 -15.72 -10.66
C VAL A 389 -9.75 -16.88 -11.64
N PHE A 390 -10.60 -17.91 -11.63
CA PHE A 390 -10.52 -18.97 -12.62
C PHE A 390 -10.83 -18.46 -14.04
N THR A 391 -11.77 -17.52 -14.16
CA THR A 391 -12.12 -16.92 -15.46
C THR A 391 -10.96 -16.10 -16.01
N SER A 392 -10.24 -15.36 -15.17
CA SER A 392 -9.11 -14.53 -15.61
C SER A 392 -7.97 -15.35 -16.22
N MET A 393 -7.78 -16.61 -15.80
CA MET A 393 -6.76 -17.51 -16.37
C MET A 393 -6.94 -17.79 -17.88
N PHE A 394 -8.16 -17.66 -18.39
CA PHE A 394 -8.48 -17.87 -19.81
C PHE A 394 -8.30 -16.60 -20.67
N LEU A 395 -8.10 -15.45 -20.06
CA LEU A 395 -7.84 -14.19 -20.76
C LEU A 395 -6.34 -14.11 -21.10
N ARG A 396 -5.98 -14.47 -22.33
CA ARG A 396 -4.57 -14.50 -22.79
C ARG A 396 -4.42 -14.01 -24.21
N CYS A 397 -3.36 -13.29 -24.52
CA CYS A 397 -3.07 -12.94 -25.91
C CYS A 397 -2.42 -14.11 -26.66
N SER A 398 -3.15 -14.72 -27.60
CA SER A 398 -2.73 -15.97 -28.28
C SER A 398 -1.97 -15.78 -29.60
N LYS A 399 -1.84 -14.55 -30.08
CA LYS A 399 -1.34 -14.25 -31.45
C LYS A 399 -0.01 -13.51 -31.49
N ILE A 400 0.63 -13.35 -30.34
CA ILE A 400 1.83 -12.54 -30.19
C ILE A 400 2.99 -13.50 -29.94
N GLN A 401 3.94 -13.55 -30.87
CA GLN A 401 5.15 -14.36 -30.74
C GLN A 401 6.32 -13.43 -30.45
N VAL A 402 7.06 -13.70 -29.37
CA VAL A 402 8.36 -13.08 -29.15
C VAL A 402 9.28 -13.58 -30.25
N HIS A 403 9.97 -12.68 -30.97
CA HIS A 403 10.76 -12.98 -32.17
C HIS A 403 11.65 -14.24 -32.02
N ASN A 404 12.30 -14.41 -30.87
CA ASN A 404 13.12 -15.59 -30.57
C ASN A 404 12.37 -16.93 -30.48
N GLN A 405 11.10 -16.89 -30.07
CA GLN A 405 10.25 -18.07 -30.00
C GLN A 405 9.95 -18.60 -31.40
N ILE A 406 9.95 -17.72 -32.41
CA ILE A 406 9.82 -18.06 -33.83
C ILE A 406 11.11 -18.72 -34.34
N THR A 407 12.28 -18.27 -33.86
CA THR A 407 13.58 -18.80 -34.28
C THR A 407 14.05 -20.02 -33.48
N HIS A 408 13.27 -20.51 -32.51
CA HIS A 408 13.63 -21.62 -31.59
C HIS A 408 15.00 -21.43 -30.90
N LYS A 409 15.45 -20.18 -30.77
CA LYS A 409 16.73 -19.85 -30.12
C LYS A 409 16.46 -19.31 -28.72
N SER A 410 17.20 -19.83 -27.76
CA SER A 410 17.28 -19.24 -26.41
C SER A 410 18.09 -17.95 -26.39
N ASP A 411 18.88 -17.70 -27.43
CA ASP A 411 19.73 -16.52 -27.58
C ASP A 411 18.96 -15.38 -28.26
N LEU A 412 18.96 -14.20 -27.63
CA LEU A 412 18.38 -12.95 -28.15
C LEU A 412 19.28 -12.24 -29.15
N ASN A 413 20.51 -12.71 -29.32
CA ASN A 413 21.44 -12.17 -30.30
C ASN A 413 21.28 -12.87 -31.66
N GLU A 414 20.88 -12.08 -32.65
CA GLU A 414 20.79 -12.42 -34.07
C GLU A 414 21.80 -11.60 -34.88
N PHE A 415 21.88 -11.84 -36.19
CA PHE A 415 22.79 -11.12 -37.08
C PHE A 415 22.56 -9.60 -37.07
N CYS A 416 21.30 -9.17 -36.95
CA CYS A 416 20.90 -7.76 -37.03
C CYS A 416 21.22 -6.93 -35.77
N ASN A 417 21.32 -7.56 -34.60
CA ASN A 417 21.64 -6.91 -33.32
C ASN A 417 22.97 -7.40 -32.72
N LYS A 418 23.75 -8.20 -33.46
CA LYS A 418 25.04 -8.75 -33.01
C LYS A 418 26.03 -7.67 -32.56
N ASP A 419 26.00 -6.52 -33.23
CA ASP A 419 26.92 -5.41 -32.96
C ASP A 419 26.38 -4.45 -31.88
N CYS A 420 25.22 -4.73 -31.28
CA CYS A 420 24.60 -3.86 -30.26
C CYS A 420 25.12 -4.15 -28.84
N ASN A 421 25.76 -5.31 -28.59
CA ASN A 421 26.21 -5.74 -27.25
C ASN A 421 25.15 -5.53 -26.15
N CYS A 422 23.94 -6.04 -26.36
CA CYS A 422 22.84 -5.86 -25.41
C CYS A 422 23.15 -6.51 -24.05
N PRO A 423 22.92 -5.82 -22.91
CA PRO A 423 23.17 -6.40 -21.58
C PRO A 423 22.25 -7.58 -21.28
N ASP A 424 22.78 -8.66 -20.69
CA ASP A 424 22.01 -9.86 -20.33
C ASP A 424 20.89 -9.57 -19.29
N ASN A 425 21.07 -8.55 -18.45
CA ASN A 425 20.15 -8.19 -17.36
C ASN A 425 19.16 -7.05 -17.72
N ILE A 426 19.01 -6.74 -19.01
CA ILE A 426 18.07 -5.71 -19.50
C ILE A 426 16.61 -6.10 -19.15
N PRO A 427 15.77 -5.14 -18.68
CA PRO A 427 14.38 -5.45 -18.35
C PRO A 427 13.61 -5.75 -19.63
N PHE A 428 12.47 -6.41 -19.47
CA PHE A 428 11.53 -6.57 -20.56
C PHE A 428 10.88 -5.20 -20.89
N GLU A 429 11.22 -4.67 -22.05
CA GLU A 429 10.71 -3.40 -22.60
C GLU A 429 10.25 -3.67 -24.03
N PRO A 430 9.10 -4.33 -24.20
CA PRO A 430 8.70 -4.88 -25.48
C PRO A 430 8.51 -3.79 -26.51
N VAL A 431 9.08 -4.00 -27.71
CA VAL A 431 8.84 -3.14 -28.87
C VAL A 431 8.23 -3.95 -30.00
N CYS A 432 7.35 -3.30 -30.75
CA CYS A 432 6.52 -3.96 -31.74
C CYS A 432 6.88 -3.48 -33.14
N SER A 433 6.94 -4.43 -34.08
CA SER A 433 6.94 -4.09 -35.50
C SER A 433 5.59 -3.43 -35.88
N SER A 434 5.60 -2.58 -36.92
CA SER A 434 4.43 -1.86 -37.45
C SER A 434 3.21 -2.75 -37.75
N ASN A 435 3.42 -4.03 -38.05
CA ASN A 435 2.36 -5.01 -38.29
C ASN A 435 1.82 -5.69 -36.99
N SER A 436 2.27 -5.29 -35.80
CA SER A 436 1.78 -5.72 -34.47
C SER A 436 1.88 -7.21 -34.10
N HIS A 437 2.43 -8.06 -34.98
CA HIS A 437 2.47 -9.53 -34.77
C HIS A 437 3.79 -10.07 -34.19
N ILE A 438 4.86 -9.29 -34.22
CA ILE A 438 6.19 -9.69 -33.74
C ILE A 438 6.63 -8.74 -32.63
N VAL A 439 7.05 -9.31 -31.50
CA VAL A 439 7.54 -8.58 -30.32
C VAL A 439 9.02 -8.85 -30.13
N TYR A 440 9.77 -7.78 -29.92
CA TYR A 440 11.17 -7.86 -29.54
C TYR A 440 11.29 -7.53 -28.05
N TYR A 441 12.19 -8.23 -27.35
CA TYR A 441 12.34 -8.15 -25.89
C TYR A 441 12.67 -6.74 -25.38
N SER A 442 13.48 -5.99 -26.12
CA SER A 442 13.88 -4.62 -25.81
C SER A 442 14.22 -3.83 -27.09
N PRO A 443 14.30 -2.49 -27.05
CA PRO A 443 14.77 -1.68 -28.19
C PRO A 443 16.19 -2.06 -28.65
N CYS A 444 17.09 -2.43 -27.73
CA CYS A 444 18.42 -2.95 -28.08
C CYS A 444 18.32 -4.23 -28.92
N HIS A 445 17.49 -5.18 -28.50
CA HIS A 445 17.33 -6.45 -29.21
C HIS A 445 16.61 -6.29 -30.56
N ALA A 446 15.83 -5.22 -30.74
CA ALA A 446 15.29 -4.83 -32.04
C ALA A 446 16.32 -4.11 -32.95
N GLY A 447 17.51 -3.81 -32.43
CA GLY A 447 18.56 -3.10 -33.14
C GLY A 447 18.28 -1.61 -33.35
N CYS A 448 17.42 -1.00 -32.52
CA CYS A 448 17.01 0.40 -32.66
C CYS A 448 18.08 1.39 -32.20
N ARG A 449 18.38 2.40 -33.00
CA ARG A 449 19.47 3.36 -32.71
C ARG A 449 19.01 4.63 -32.02
N THR A 450 17.81 5.10 -32.34
CA THR A 450 17.29 6.38 -31.84
C THR A 450 15.83 6.26 -31.44
N GLN A 451 15.41 7.03 -30.45
CA GLN A 451 13.99 7.26 -30.16
C GLN A 451 13.52 8.50 -30.91
N ASP A 452 12.31 8.45 -31.47
CA ASP A 452 11.72 9.62 -32.12
C ASP A 452 11.47 10.74 -31.09
N LEU A 453 12.04 11.91 -31.39
CA LEU A 453 12.00 13.09 -30.52
C LEU A 453 10.61 13.73 -30.44
N TYR A 454 9.75 13.53 -31.45
CA TYR A 454 8.41 14.13 -31.49
C TYR A 454 7.36 13.25 -30.81
N SER A 455 7.28 11.97 -31.15
CA SER A 455 6.28 11.08 -30.55
C SER A 455 6.70 10.53 -29.19
N ARG A 456 8.02 10.39 -28.92
CA ARG A 456 8.59 9.58 -27.81
C ARG A 456 8.03 8.15 -27.70
N GLN A 457 7.22 7.71 -28.67
CA GLN A 457 6.51 6.43 -28.64
C GLN A 457 6.94 5.52 -29.79
N GLU A 458 7.85 5.98 -30.64
CA GLU A 458 8.47 5.20 -31.69
C GLU A 458 9.99 5.21 -31.55
N TYR A 459 10.59 4.08 -31.87
CA TYR A 459 12.01 3.89 -32.05
C TYR A 459 12.29 3.78 -33.55
N VAL A 460 13.41 4.35 -33.98
CA VAL A 460 13.81 4.48 -35.39
C VAL A 460 15.22 3.94 -35.59
N GLY A 461 15.47 3.42 -36.79
CA GLY A 461 16.74 2.79 -37.17
C GLY A 461 16.89 1.40 -36.57
N CYS A 462 15.80 0.64 -36.49
CA CYS A 462 15.76 -0.70 -35.93
C CYS A 462 16.19 -1.75 -36.97
N ALA A 463 17.42 -2.24 -36.86
CA ALA A 463 18.02 -3.16 -37.85
C ALA A 463 17.33 -4.54 -37.93
N CYS A 464 16.69 -4.99 -36.85
CA CYS A 464 15.99 -6.28 -36.82
C CYS A 464 14.52 -6.19 -37.28
N VAL A 465 14.02 -4.98 -37.54
CA VAL A 465 12.61 -4.72 -37.86
C VAL A 465 12.48 -4.33 -39.33
N GLN A 466 11.60 -4.99 -40.07
CA GLN A 466 11.46 -4.79 -41.52
C GLN A 466 11.12 -3.34 -41.92
N THR A 467 10.37 -2.61 -41.09
CA THR A 467 10.00 -1.21 -41.36
C THR A 467 11.00 -0.19 -40.81
N GLU A 468 12.13 -0.66 -40.24
CA GLU A 468 13.15 0.16 -39.56
C GLU A 468 12.64 1.02 -38.40
N SER A 469 11.36 0.88 -38.03
CA SER A 469 10.71 1.56 -36.92
C SER A 469 9.94 0.56 -36.05
N ALA A 470 9.98 0.78 -34.74
CA ALA A 470 9.30 -0.05 -33.75
C ALA A 470 8.53 0.81 -32.74
N SER A 471 7.32 0.42 -32.38
CA SER A 471 6.49 1.13 -31.40
C SER A 471 6.87 0.71 -29.97
N LYS A 472 6.96 1.70 -29.06
CA LYS A 472 7.06 1.52 -27.60
C LYS A 472 5.75 1.05 -26.96
N ARG A 473 4.61 1.29 -27.63
CA ARG A 473 3.30 0.82 -27.16
C ARG A 473 3.24 -0.71 -27.17
N ALA A 474 2.44 -1.29 -26.28
CA ALA A 474 2.21 -2.73 -26.27
C ALA A 474 1.72 -3.25 -27.63
N CYS A 475 2.14 -4.46 -27.97
CA CYS A 475 1.93 -5.06 -29.29
C CYS A 475 0.50 -5.55 -29.42
N TYR A 476 -0.42 -4.63 -29.70
CA TYR A 476 -1.85 -4.94 -29.73
C TYR A 476 -2.35 -5.28 -31.12
N ASP A 477 -2.83 -6.51 -31.28
CA ASP A 477 -4.01 -6.78 -32.10
C ASP A 477 -5.27 -6.37 -31.31
N HIS A 478 -6.35 -5.97 -31.99
CA HIS A 478 -7.60 -5.51 -31.38
C HIS A 478 -8.15 -6.51 -30.34
N ASN A 479 -7.99 -7.81 -30.60
CA ASN A 479 -8.41 -8.87 -29.69
C ASN A 479 -7.58 -8.91 -28.39
N CYS A 480 -6.26 -8.67 -28.46
CA CYS A 480 -5.39 -8.68 -27.29
C CYS A 480 -5.71 -7.51 -26.36
N HIS A 481 -6.00 -6.33 -26.93
CA HIS A 481 -6.42 -5.17 -26.16
C HIS A 481 -7.72 -5.46 -25.37
N GLN A 482 -8.72 -6.08 -26.00
CA GLN A 482 -9.97 -6.47 -25.33
C GLN A 482 -9.74 -7.47 -24.19
N MET A 483 -8.85 -8.45 -24.37
CA MET A 483 -8.53 -9.43 -23.33
C MET A 483 -7.80 -8.79 -22.15
N ASN A 484 -6.86 -7.87 -22.39
CA ASN A 484 -6.20 -7.09 -21.35
C ASN A 484 -7.21 -6.23 -20.57
N VAL A 485 -8.08 -5.50 -21.27
CA VAL A 485 -9.15 -4.70 -20.66
C VAL A 485 -10.09 -5.58 -19.82
N GLY A 486 -10.45 -6.77 -20.31
CA GLY A 486 -11.25 -7.74 -19.57
C GLY A 486 -10.56 -8.21 -18.29
N TYR A 487 -9.26 -8.52 -18.35
CA TYR A 487 -8.47 -8.95 -17.19
C TYR A 487 -8.41 -7.86 -16.13
N GLN A 488 -8.10 -6.63 -16.54
CA GLN A 488 -8.05 -5.48 -15.65
C GLN A 488 -9.39 -5.24 -14.96
N SER A 489 -10.49 -5.31 -15.71
CA SER A 489 -11.85 -5.15 -15.18
C SER A 489 -12.16 -6.21 -14.13
N ILE A 490 -11.78 -7.47 -14.37
CA ILE A 490 -11.94 -8.56 -13.41
C ILE A 490 -11.08 -8.33 -12.16
N SER A 491 -9.82 -7.92 -12.30
CA SER A 491 -8.93 -7.63 -11.16
C SER A 491 -9.52 -6.53 -10.25
N VAL A 492 -10.02 -5.44 -10.86
CA VAL A 492 -10.70 -4.36 -10.13
C VAL A 492 -11.96 -4.84 -9.41
N LEU A 493 -12.77 -5.68 -10.05
CA LEU A 493 -13.96 -6.28 -9.44
C LEU A 493 -13.60 -7.20 -8.26
N ILE A 494 -12.55 -8.01 -8.39
CA ILE A 494 -12.09 -8.91 -7.31
C ILE A 494 -11.72 -8.10 -6.06
N LEU A 495 -10.90 -7.06 -6.19
CA LEU A 495 -10.53 -6.23 -5.04
C LEU A 495 -11.76 -5.55 -4.42
N SER A 496 -12.67 -5.05 -5.26
CA SER A 496 -13.87 -4.37 -4.80
C SER A 496 -14.81 -5.29 -4.02
N LEU A 497 -15.00 -6.53 -4.50
CA LEU A 497 -15.79 -7.56 -3.82
C LEU A 497 -15.14 -7.98 -2.51
N LEU A 498 -13.83 -8.27 -2.51
CA LEU A 498 -13.08 -8.61 -1.31
C LEU A 498 -13.15 -7.48 -0.26
N GLY A 499 -13.07 -6.22 -0.69
CA GLY A 499 -13.24 -5.05 0.18
C GLY A 499 -14.56 -5.08 0.97
N THR A 500 -15.66 -5.49 0.35
CA THR A 500 -16.96 -5.60 1.06
C THR A 500 -16.92 -6.62 2.21
N CYS A 501 -16.15 -7.69 2.07
CA CYS A 501 -15.99 -8.73 3.08
C CYS A 501 -15.12 -8.28 4.26
N ILE A 502 -14.17 -7.36 4.07
CA ILE A 502 -13.24 -6.92 5.12
C ILE A 502 -14.01 -6.37 6.32
N VAL A 503 -14.91 -5.39 6.09
CA VAL A 503 -15.68 -4.76 7.17
C VAL A 503 -16.57 -5.79 7.88
N GLY A 504 -17.24 -6.65 7.13
CA GLY A 504 -18.07 -7.71 7.69
C GLY A 504 -17.28 -8.68 8.56
N THR A 505 -16.09 -9.07 8.11
CA THR A 505 -15.23 -10.03 8.82
C THR A 505 -14.66 -9.43 10.09
N ILE A 506 -14.24 -8.16 10.07
CA ILE A 506 -13.83 -7.42 11.27
C ILE A 506 -15.00 -7.35 12.25
N VAL A 507 -16.19 -6.92 11.82
CA VAL A 507 -17.37 -6.82 12.71
C VAL A 507 -17.76 -8.16 13.33
N LEU A 508 -17.61 -9.29 12.60
CA LEU A 508 -17.82 -10.63 13.16
C LEU A 508 -16.84 -10.95 14.30
N LEU A 509 -15.57 -10.53 14.17
CA LEU A 509 -14.60 -10.65 15.27
C LEU A 509 -14.97 -9.76 16.45
N LEU A 510 -15.46 -8.54 16.21
CA LEU A 510 -15.77 -7.59 17.28
C LEU A 510 -16.96 -8.03 18.14
N ARG A 511 -18.00 -8.62 17.52
CA ARG A 511 -19.21 -9.06 18.23
C ARG A 511 -18.98 -10.19 19.24
N TYR A 512 -17.80 -10.81 19.23
CA TYR A 512 -17.50 -11.99 20.03
C TYR A 512 -16.63 -11.70 21.26
N ASN A 513 -15.97 -10.54 21.33
CA ASN A 513 -14.86 -10.31 22.26
C ASN A 513 -15.12 -9.21 23.30
N ASN A 514 -14.40 -9.33 24.42
CA ASN A 514 -14.25 -8.24 25.39
C ASN A 514 -13.23 -7.20 24.90
N ALA A 515 -13.31 -5.96 25.39
CA ALA A 515 -12.51 -4.81 24.93
C ALA A 515 -10.97 -5.04 24.92
N ASP A 516 -10.43 -5.87 25.82
CA ASP A 516 -8.99 -6.16 25.89
C ASP A 516 -8.53 -7.18 24.83
N GLU A 517 -9.40 -8.11 24.43
CA GLU A 517 -9.15 -9.07 23.34
C GLU A 517 -9.31 -8.41 21.95
N LEU A 518 -9.99 -7.27 21.90
CA LEU A 518 -10.29 -6.51 20.67
C LEU A 518 -9.05 -5.79 20.10
N ASN A 519 -8.32 -5.05 20.95
CA ASN A 519 -7.08 -4.36 20.55
C ASN A 519 -6.03 -5.34 20.01
N PHE A 520 -6.05 -6.57 20.53
CA PHE A 520 -5.20 -7.65 20.06
C PHE A 520 -5.62 -8.14 18.67
N ILE A 521 -6.91 -8.36 18.43
CA ILE A 521 -7.40 -8.77 17.10
C ILE A 521 -7.11 -7.70 16.05
N TYR A 522 -7.37 -6.43 16.34
CA TYR A 522 -7.07 -5.36 15.40
C TYR A 522 -5.59 -5.29 15.01
N SER A 523 -4.66 -5.67 15.90
CA SER A 523 -3.23 -5.75 15.56
C SER A 523 -2.90 -6.89 14.58
N MET A 524 -3.68 -7.99 14.59
CA MET A 524 -3.45 -9.14 13.70
C MET A 524 -4.09 -8.95 12.32
N VAL A 525 -5.10 -8.07 12.20
CA VAL A 525 -5.76 -7.74 10.91
C VAL A 525 -5.01 -6.60 10.23
N GLY A 526 -3.68 -6.69 10.11
CA GLY A 526 -2.83 -5.66 9.51
C GLY A 526 -3.33 -5.14 8.15
N ASP A 527 -2.92 -3.93 7.78
CA ASP A 527 -3.27 -3.29 6.51
C ASP A 527 -2.90 -4.18 5.29
N PRO A 528 -3.70 -4.19 4.21
CA PRO A 528 -3.36 -4.88 2.97
C PRO A 528 -2.14 -4.29 2.25
#